data_AF-A0AAN6RNB1-F1
#
_entry.id   AF-A0AAN6RNB1-F1
#
_cell.length_a   1.000
_cell.length_b   1.000
_cell.length_c   1.000
_cell.angle_alpha   90.00
_cell.angle_beta   90.00
_cell.angle_gamma   90.00
#
_symmetry.space_group_name_H-M   'P 1'
#
loop_
_entity.id
_entity.type
_entity.pdbx_description
1 polymer ?
#
loop_
_entity_poly.entity_id
_entity_poly.type
_entity_poly.pdbx_seq_one_letter_code
_entity_poly.pdbx_strand_id
1 'polypeptide(L)' 'MKFAASIHIILVFLLGLVAGLALPGQHPRAPSQYAMMDFRRRTACHSILTNCRTEADCCSGLRCDSFDGEAFCVPAG' A
#
# COMPACT_ATOMS: atom_id res chain seq x y z
N MET A 1 42.58 27.44 21.76
CA MET A 1 41.17 27.77 21.48
C MET A 1 40.59 26.75 20.49
N LYS A 2 40.38 25.48 20.91
CA LYS A 2 40.00 24.39 19.98
C LYS A 2 39.00 23.39 20.57
N PHE A 3 38.31 23.81 21.65
CA PHE A 3 37.29 23.01 22.32
C PHE A 3 35.87 23.54 22.07
N ALA A 4 35.71 24.86 21.86
CA ALA A 4 34.41 25.48 21.56
C ALA A 4 33.81 24.97 20.24
N ALA A 5 34.63 24.85 19.19
CA ALA A 5 34.19 24.33 17.89
C ALA A 5 33.67 22.88 17.97
N SER A 6 34.27 22.06 18.83
CA SER A 6 33.88 20.66 19.00
C SER A 6 32.52 20.52 19.71
N ILE A 7 32.28 21.36 20.72
CA ILE A 7 31.00 21.40 21.45
C ILE A 7 29.87 21.79 20.50
N HIS A 8 30.08 22.77 19.63
CA HIS A 8 29.08 23.17 18.64
C HIS A 8 28.75 22.04 17.65
N ILE A 9 29.74 21.25 17.22
CA ILE A 9 29.52 20.11 16.31
C ILE A 9 28.69 19.02 17.00
N ILE A 10 29.04 18.67 18.24
CA ILE A 10 28.30 17.66 19.02
C ILE A 10 26.86 18.12 19.25
N LEU A 11 26.66 19.39 19.57
CA LEU A 11 25.35 19.96 19.86
C LEU A 11 24.46 20.00 18.61
N VAL A 12 25.02 20.33 17.43
CA VAL A 12 24.30 20.25 16.15
C VAL A 12 23.94 18.80 15.80
N PHE A 13 24.85 17.85 16.03
CA PHE A 13 24.61 16.43 15.75
C PHE A 13 23.50 15.86 16.64
N LEU A 14 23.51 16.20 17.93
CA LEU A 14 22.47 15.79 18.89
C LEU A 14 21.11 16.40 18.56
N LEU A 15 21.05 17.69 18.19
CA LEU A 15 19.79 18.33 17.76
C LEU A 15 19.21 17.71 16.48
N GLY A 16 20.06 17.34 15.52
CA GLY A 16 19.65 16.63 14.31
C GLY A 16 19.11 15.22 14.58
N LEU A 17 19.72 14.50 15.52
CA LEU A 17 19.30 13.14 15.90
C LEU A 17 17.93 13.10 16.58
N VAL A 18 17.60 14.10 17.40
CA VAL A 18 16.27 14.21 18.05
C VAL A 18 15.18 14.61 17.03
N ALA A 19 15.51 15.46 16.05
CA ALA A 19 14.58 15.80 14.96
C ALA A 19 14.28 14.60 14.04
N GLY A 20 15.22 13.66 13.88
CA GLY A 20 15.05 12.47 13.04
C GLY A 20 14.18 11.37 13.63
N LEU A 21 14.06 11.29 14.96
CA LEU A 21 13.24 10.27 15.64
C LEU A 21 11.77 10.67 15.82
N ALA A 22 11.41 11.92 15.51
CA ALA A 22 10.05 12.46 15.65
C ALA A 22 9.28 12.57 14.31
N LEU A 23 9.90 12.23 13.18
CA LEU A 23 9.23 12.19 11.88
C LEU A 23 8.75 10.76 11.59
N PRO A 24 7.46 10.42 11.81
CA PRO A 24 6.89 9.30 11.10
C PRO A 24 7.08 9.59 9.62
N GLY A 25 7.64 8.65 8.87
CA GLY A 25 7.95 8.80 7.45
C GLY A 25 6.70 9.09 6.60
N GLN A 26 6.24 10.33 6.59
CA GLN A 26 5.31 10.86 5.61
C GLN A 26 6.11 11.51 4.50
N HIS A 27 6.31 10.74 3.44
CA HIS A 27 6.56 11.29 2.12
C HIS A 27 5.30 12.07 1.69
N PRO A 28 5.37 13.39 1.43
CA PRO A 28 4.26 14.11 0.83
C PRO A 28 4.32 13.86 -0.68
N ARG A 29 3.65 12.81 -1.15
CA ARG A 29 3.16 12.83 -2.55
C ARG A 29 2.00 13.83 -2.56
N ALA A 30 2.17 14.87 -3.37
CA ALA A 30 1.17 15.90 -3.62
C ALA A 30 -0.23 15.29 -3.85
N PRO A 31 -1.31 15.94 -3.38
CA PRO A 31 -2.67 15.45 -3.54
C PRO A 31 -3.08 15.70 -5.00
N SER A 32 -2.78 14.74 -5.88
CA SER A 32 -3.39 14.73 -7.20
C SER A 32 -4.88 14.41 -7.03
N GLN A 33 -5.69 15.45 -7.18
CA GLN A 33 -7.14 15.47 -7.21
C GLN A 33 -7.71 14.61 -8.35
N TYR A 34 -7.60 13.29 -8.30
CA TYR A 34 -8.37 12.39 -9.17
C TYR A 34 -8.32 10.95 -8.68
N ALA A 35 -9.05 10.65 -7.62
CA ALA A 35 -9.66 9.33 -7.45
C ALA A 35 -10.76 9.43 -6.39
N MET A 36 -11.80 10.22 -6.68
CA MET A 36 -13.13 9.79 -6.25
C MET A 36 -13.43 8.52 -7.05
N MET A 37 -12.90 7.39 -6.62
CA MET A 37 -13.40 6.10 -7.04
C MET A 37 -14.27 5.63 -5.90
N ASP A 38 -15.57 5.62 -6.16
CA ASP A 38 -16.61 4.94 -5.40
C ASP A 38 -16.20 3.48 -5.10
N PHE A 39 -15.36 3.27 -4.09
CA PHE A 39 -15.04 1.95 -3.54
C PHE A 39 -15.98 1.58 -2.39
N ARG A 40 -17.08 2.32 -2.21
CA ARG A 40 -18.03 2.09 -1.11
C ARG A 40 -19.19 1.16 -1.46
N ARG A 41 -19.22 0.58 -2.67
CA ARG A 41 -20.26 -0.40 -3.05
C ARG A 41 -19.96 -1.27 -4.27
N ARG A 42 -18.70 -1.59 -4.55
CA ARG A 42 -18.38 -2.75 -5.38
C ARG A 42 -17.87 -3.80 -4.43
N THR A 43 -18.62 -4.88 -4.25
CA THR A 43 -18.10 -6.12 -3.66
C THR A 43 -16.70 -6.31 -4.22
N ALA A 44 -15.69 -6.35 -3.35
CA ALA A 44 -14.33 -6.60 -3.78
C ALA A 44 -14.35 -7.92 -4.57
N CYS A 45 -14.07 -7.85 -5.87
CA CYS A 45 -14.05 -9.02 -6.72
C CYS A 45 -13.03 -10.03 -6.18
N HIS A 46 -13.27 -11.31 -6.44
CA HIS A 46 -12.44 -12.41 -6.03
C HIS A 46 -11.18 -12.50 -6.90
N SER A 47 -10.04 -12.67 -6.21
CA SER A 47 -8.73 -12.90 -6.82
C SER A 47 -8.59 -14.31 -7.40
N ILE A 48 -7.45 -14.64 -7.98
CA ILE A 48 -7.14 -15.98 -8.47
C ILE A 48 -7.23 -17.03 -7.34
N LEU A 49 -7.71 -18.24 -7.65
CA LEU A 49 -7.90 -19.37 -6.73
C LEU A 49 -8.83 -19.09 -5.53
N THR A 50 -9.63 -18.03 -5.59
CA THR A 50 -10.71 -17.80 -4.62
C THR A 50 -12.00 -18.44 -5.13
N ASN A 51 -12.82 -18.96 -4.22
CA ASN A 51 -14.10 -19.58 -4.56
C ASN A 51 -15.02 -18.55 -5.23
N CYS A 52 -15.73 -18.96 -6.28
CA CYS A 52 -16.67 -18.13 -7.04
C CYS A 52 -17.95 -18.89 -7.33
N ARG A 53 -19.05 -18.18 -7.56
CA ARG A 53 -20.30 -18.78 -8.04
C ARG A 53 -20.59 -18.40 -9.48
N THR A 54 -20.17 -17.21 -9.87
CA THR A 54 -20.40 -16.62 -11.18
C THR A 54 -19.17 -15.86 -11.65
N GLU A 55 -19.04 -15.62 -12.96
CA GLU A 55 -17.94 -14.84 -13.52
C GLU A 55 -17.87 -13.40 -12.97
N ALA A 56 -19.02 -12.82 -12.62
CA ALA A 56 -19.11 -11.48 -12.04
C ALA A 56 -18.48 -11.39 -10.64
N ASP A 57 -18.28 -12.53 -9.97
CA ASP A 57 -17.58 -12.58 -8.70
C ASP A 57 -16.08 -12.40 -8.89
N CYS A 58 -15.53 -12.78 -10.04
CA CYS A 58 -14.10 -12.75 -10.31
C CYS A 58 -13.63 -11.37 -10.80
N CYS A 59 -12.40 -11.00 -10.45
CA CYS A 59 -11.80 -9.77 -10.97
C CYS A 59 -11.57 -9.83 -12.48
N SER A 60 -11.48 -8.66 -13.12
CA SER A 60 -11.21 -8.56 -14.56
C SER A 60 -9.98 -9.36 -14.97
N GLY A 61 -10.10 -10.13 -16.07
CA GLY A 61 -9.06 -11.05 -16.53
C GLY A 61 -9.13 -12.45 -15.91
N LEU A 62 -10.09 -12.69 -15.02
CA LEU A 62 -10.39 -14.00 -14.44
C LEU A 62 -11.78 -14.47 -14.88
N ARG A 63 -11.98 -15.78 -14.92
CA ARG A 63 -13.26 -16.47 -15.15
C ARG A 63 -13.52 -17.45 -14.00
N CYS A 64 -14.78 -17.73 -13.73
CA CYS A 64 -15.16 -18.72 -12.72
C CYS A 64 -15.18 -20.12 -13.37
N ASP A 65 -14.34 -21.04 -12.90
CA ASP A 65 -14.16 -22.36 -13.49
C ASP A 65 -14.13 -23.45 -12.40
N SER A 66 -14.67 -24.63 -12.71
CA SER A 66 -14.94 -25.68 -11.72
C SER A 66 -13.86 -26.77 -11.74
N PHE A 67 -13.23 -27.00 -10.60
CA PHE A 67 -12.23 -28.04 -10.37
C PHE A 67 -12.64 -28.92 -9.19
N ASP A 68 -12.80 -30.23 -9.44
CA ASP A 68 -13.11 -31.23 -8.40
C ASP A 68 -14.39 -30.94 -7.58
N GLY A 69 -15.38 -30.29 -8.19
CA GLY A 69 -16.65 -29.95 -7.55
C GLY A 69 -16.69 -28.58 -6.86
N GLU A 70 -15.57 -27.89 -6.78
CA GLU A 70 -15.47 -26.51 -6.27
C GLU A 70 -15.17 -25.54 -7.42
N ALA A 71 -15.75 -24.34 -7.39
CA ALA A 71 -15.57 -23.34 -8.44
C ALA A 71 -14.61 -22.24 -7.97
N PHE A 72 -13.62 -21.92 -8.80
CA PHE A 72 -12.58 -20.94 -8.49
C PHE A 72 -12.36 -19.94 -9.62
N CYS A 73 -11.96 -18.73 -9.25
CA CYS A 73 -11.51 -17.75 -10.23
C CYS A 73 -10.14 -18.16 -10.80
N VAL A 74 -10.08 -18.40 -12.11
CA VAL A 74 -8.86 -18.74 -12.85
C VAL A 74 -8.61 -17.75 -13.98
N PRO A 75 -7.38 -17.61 -14.49
CA PRO A 75 -7.08 -16.74 -15.63
C PRO A 75 -7.94 -17.09 -16.85
N ALA A 76 -8.56 -16.08 -17.45
CA ALA A 76 -9.08 -16.18 -18.80
C ALA A 76 -7.88 -15.98 -19.74
N GLY A 77 -7.44 -17.06 -20.40
CA GLY A 77 -6.25 -17.07 -21.26
C GLY A 77 -6.28 -16.09 -22.43
#